data_AF-A0A5C6U2P5-F1
#
_entry.id   AF-A0A5C6U2P5-F1
#
_cell.length_a   1.000
_cell.length_b   1.000
_cell.length_c   1.000
_cell.angle_alpha   90.00
_cell.angle_beta   90.00
_cell.angle_gamma   90.00
#
_symmetry.space_group_name_H-M   'P 1'
#
loop_
_entity.id
_entity.type
_entity.pdbx_description
1 polymer ?
#
loop_
_entity_poly.entity_id
_entity_poly.type
_entity_poly.pdbx_seq_one_letter_code
_entity_poly.pdbx_strand_id
1 'polypeptide(L)'
;MAGFPNLWLMLGPNTATGHTSTLLFIEPGVQWVLKAMGELRHRGSRWIAVKPAVMAASNEALRERLGGSVWAGCRSWYRAADGRIFALWPGFTREYVQAVRGQHFAQFDFG
;
A
#
# COMPACT_ATOMS: atom_id res chain seq x y z
N MET A 1 -7.99 -3.12 -0.06
CA MET A 1 -8.12 -3.67 1.31
C MET A 1 -8.82 -5.02 1.18
N ALA A 2 -8.34 -6.08 1.85
CA ALA A 2 -9.01 -7.37 1.76
C ALA A 2 -10.42 -7.28 2.38
N GLY A 3 -11.41 -7.93 1.78
CA GLY A 3 -12.81 -7.85 2.19
C GLY A 3 -13.58 -6.63 1.68
N PHE A 4 -12.92 -5.69 0.99
CA PHE A 4 -13.56 -4.52 0.37
C PHE A 4 -13.23 -4.46 -1.13
N PRO A 5 -14.00 -5.15 -1.99
CA PRO A 5 -13.78 -5.14 -3.43
C PRO A 5 -13.93 -3.72 -4.00
N ASN A 6 -13.17 -3.41 -5.05
CA ASN A 6 -13.16 -2.09 -5.73
C ASN A 6 -12.82 -0.88 -4.84
N LEU A 7 -12.33 -1.09 -3.61
CA LEU A 7 -11.84 -0.03 -2.74
C LEU A 7 -10.34 0.23 -2.97
N TRP A 8 -10.03 1.47 -3.35
CA TRP A 8 -8.67 1.97 -3.53
C TRP A 8 -8.41 3.09 -2.52
N LEU A 9 -7.24 3.08 -1.87
CA LEU A 9 -6.83 4.11 -0.93
C LEU A 9 -5.55 4.77 -1.44
N MET A 10 -5.60 6.09 -1.63
CA MET A 10 -4.40 6.91 -1.88
C MET A 10 -3.97 7.52 -0.56
N LEU A 11 -2.68 7.44 -0.24
CA LEU A 11 -2.14 7.87 1.07
C LEU A 11 -2.84 7.20 2.26
N GLY A 12 -3.24 5.95 2.08
CA GLY A 12 -3.74 5.12 3.17
C GLY A 12 -2.63 4.69 4.14
N PRO A 13 -2.97 3.84 5.12
CA PRO A 13 -2.01 3.26 6.04
C PRO A 13 -0.79 2.66 5.33
N ASN A 14 0.37 2.84 5.93
CA ASN A 14 1.68 2.39 5.42
C ASN A 14 2.08 2.94 4.03
N THR A 15 1.43 4.00 3.53
CA THR A 15 1.73 4.56 2.19
C THR A 15 1.96 6.07 2.19
N ALA A 16 2.05 6.71 3.37
CA ALA A 16 2.45 8.10 3.47
C ALA A 16 3.98 8.24 3.51
N THR A 17 4.47 9.44 3.17
CA THR A 17 5.86 9.85 3.35
C THR A 17 5.94 10.95 4.40
N GLY A 18 7.01 10.92 5.20
CA GLY A 18 7.31 11.95 6.19
C GLY A 18 8.46 12.88 5.79
N HIS A 19 9.05 12.70 4.61
CA HIS A 19 10.33 13.36 4.24
C HIS A 19 10.46 13.68 2.73
N THR A 20 9.46 13.36 1.91
CA THR A 20 9.45 13.66 0.47
C THR A 20 8.08 14.17 0.02
N SER A 21 7.96 14.59 -1.24
CA SER A 21 6.67 14.95 -1.83
C SER A 21 5.70 13.77 -1.81
N THR A 22 4.50 14.03 -1.30
CA THR A 22 3.36 13.12 -1.28
C THR A 22 2.88 12.74 -2.69
N LEU A 23 3.06 13.60 -3.69
CA LEU A 23 2.69 13.32 -5.08
C LEU A 23 3.42 12.09 -5.63
N LEU A 24 4.68 11.89 -5.21
CA LEU A 24 5.48 10.73 -5.61
C LEU A 24 4.92 9.39 -5.10
N PHE A 25 4.00 9.42 -4.13
CA PHE A 25 3.28 8.27 -3.63
C PHE A 25 1.90 8.12 -4.28
N ILE A 26 1.20 9.24 -4.52
CA ILE A 26 -0.13 9.24 -5.17
C ILE A 26 -0.04 8.78 -6.63
N GLU A 27 0.86 9.38 -7.41
CA GLU A 27 0.96 9.14 -8.86
C GLU A 27 1.14 7.66 -9.24
N PRO A 28 2.09 6.89 -8.67
CA PRO A 28 2.20 5.47 -8.99
C PRO A 28 0.97 4.67 -8.55
N GLY A 29 0.32 5.05 -7.43
CA GLY A 29 -0.92 4.44 -6.97
C GLY A 29 -2.07 4.62 -7.97
N VAL A 30 -2.25 5.84 -8.46
CA VAL A 30 -3.25 6.17 -9.49
C VAL A 30 -2.95 5.41 -10.80
N GLN A 31 -1.70 5.40 -11.25
CA GLN A 31 -1.29 4.66 -12.44
C GLN A 31 -1.63 3.16 -12.33
N TRP A 32 -1.37 2.56 -11.17
CA TRP A 32 -1.69 1.16 -10.94
C TRP A 32 -3.20 0.88 -10.89
N VAL A 33 -3.99 1.77 -10.28
CA VAL A 33 -5.46 1.65 -10.27
C VAL A 33 -6.04 1.71 -11.68
N LEU A 34 -5.57 2.64 -12.51
CA LEU A 34 -6.00 2.73 -13.91
C LEU A 34 -5.67 1.43 -14.68
N LYS A 35 -4.49 0.85 -14.46
CA LYS A 35 -4.11 -0.46 -15.02
C LYS A 35 -5.05 -1.57 -14.54
N ALA A 36 -5.37 -1.62 -13.25
CA ALA A 36 -6.27 -2.63 -12.68
C ALA A 36 -7.72 -2.48 -13.20
N MET A 37 -8.21 -1.26 -13.38
CA MET A 37 -9.52 -1.00 -14.01
C MET A 37 -9.55 -1.42 -15.49
N GLY A 38 -8.44 -1.23 -16.21
CA GLY A 38 -8.27 -1.77 -17.56
C GLY A 38 -8.35 -3.30 -17.58
N GLU A 39 -7.69 -3.97 -16.63
CA GLU A 39 -7.70 -5.43 -16.50
C GLU A 39 -9.09 -5.98 -16.16
N LEU A 40 -9.83 -5.32 -15.24
CA LEU A 40 -11.22 -5.66 -14.93
C LEU A 40 -12.08 -5.68 -16.20
N ARG A 41 -11.98 -4.62 -17.00
CA ARG A 41 -12.71 -4.50 -18.27
C ARG A 41 -12.31 -5.58 -19.25
N HIS A 42 -11.01 -5.85 -19.40
CA HIS A 42 -10.49 -6.89 -20.29
C HIS A 42 -11.01 -8.28 -19.92
N ARG A 43 -11.14 -8.60 -18.63
CA ARG A 43 -11.65 -9.89 -18.13
C ARG A 43 -13.18 -9.99 -18.11
N GLY A 44 -13.91 -8.88 -18.31
CA GLY A 44 -15.35 -8.84 -18.09
C GLY A 44 -15.75 -8.96 -16.60
N SER A 45 -14.81 -8.70 -15.69
CA SER A 45 -15.03 -8.77 -14.24
C SER A 45 -15.64 -7.46 -13.73
N ARG A 46 -16.53 -7.56 -12.73
CA ARG A 46 -17.17 -6.44 -12.04
C ARG A 46 -16.38 -5.97 -10.84
N TRP A 47 -15.58 -6.84 -10.23
CA TRP A 47 -14.81 -6.48 -9.04
C TRP A 47 -13.44 -7.14 -8.98
N ILE A 48 -12.53 -6.43 -8.32
CA ILE A 48 -11.20 -6.91 -7.96
C ILE A 48 -11.02 -6.74 -6.45
N ALA A 49 -10.48 -7.75 -5.78
CA ALA A 49 -10.16 -7.71 -4.37
C ALA A 49 -8.78 -8.32 -4.12
N VAL A 50 -8.00 -7.73 -3.22
CA VAL A 50 -6.73 -8.32 -2.79
C VAL A 50 -7.01 -9.54 -1.91
N LYS A 51 -6.27 -10.63 -2.11
CA LYS A 51 -6.36 -11.83 -1.29
C LYS A 51 -6.01 -11.50 0.18
N PRO A 52 -6.77 -11.98 1.18
CA PRO A 52 -6.49 -11.72 2.59
C PRO A 52 -5.06 -12.07 3.02
N ALA A 53 -4.54 -13.22 2.56
CA ALA A 53 -3.18 -13.66 2.87
C ALA A 53 -2.10 -12.71 2.32
N VAL A 54 -2.31 -12.12 1.13
CA VAL A 54 -1.37 -11.15 0.54
C VAL A 54 -1.35 -9.87 1.37
N MET A 55 -2.52 -9.35 1.77
CA MET A 55 -2.60 -8.17 2.63
C MET A 55 -1.94 -8.41 3.99
N ALA A 56 -2.20 -9.57 4.62
CA ALA A 56 -1.62 -9.93 5.91
C ALA A 56 -0.10 -10.02 5.85
N ALA A 57 0.46 -10.71 4.85
CA ALA A 57 1.90 -10.83 4.65
C ALA A 57 2.57 -9.46 4.40
N SER A 58 1.94 -8.61 3.58
CA SER A 58 2.43 -7.24 3.33
C SER A 58 2.45 -6.40 4.61
N ASN A 59 1.38 -6.44 5.40
CA ASN A 59 1.31 -5.71 6.66
C ASN A 59 2.36 -6.18 7.68
N GLU A 60 2.60 -7.49 7.77
CA GLU A 60 3.61 -8.02 8.68
C GLU A 60 5.02 -7.56 8.28
N ALA A 61 5.37 -7.68 7.01
CA ALA A 61 6.66 -7.25 6.49
C ALA A 61 6.90 -5.74 6.69
N LEU A 62 5.86 -4.91 6.51
CA LEU A 62 5.96 -3.46 6.73
C LEU A 62 6.12 -3.14 8.22
N ARG A 63 5.40 -3.84 9.10
CA ARG A 63 5.49 -3.64 10.55
C ARG A 63 6.89 -3.94 11.06
N GLU A 64 7.49 -5.05 10.63
CA GLU A 64 8.86 -5.44 11.00
C GLU A 64 9.86 -4.35 10.59
N ARG A 65 9.79 -3.89 9.34
CA ARG A 65 10.68 -2.85 8.80
C ARG A 65 10.50 -1.50 9.50
N LEU A 66 9.25 -1.12 9.82
CA LEU A 66 8.96 0.12 10.53
C LEU A 66 9.50 0.11 11.96
N GLY A 67 9.53 -1.05 12.61
CA GLY A 67 10.08 -1.22 13.97
C GLY A 67 11.56 -0.85 14.08
N GLY A 68 12.34 -1.07 13.01
CA GLY A 68 13.76 -0.68 12.94
C GLY A 68 14.02 0.73 12.37
N SER A 69 12.98 1.48 12.03
CA SER A 69 13.13 2.79 11.38
C SER A 69 13.30 3.95 12.37
N VAL A 70 13.74 5.11 11.88
CA VAL A 70 13.84 6.34 12.68
C VAL A 70 12.52 6.73 13.35
N TRP A 71 11.38 6.36 12.75
CA TRP A 71 10.05 6.66 13.26
C TRP A 71 9.71 5.88 14.54
N ALA A 72 10.41 4.78 14.83
CA ALA A 72 10.24 4.04 16.08
C ALA A 72 10.85 4.81 17.28
N GLY A 73 11.89 5.60 17.03
CA GLY A 73 12.56 6.44 18.05
C GLY A 73 11.92 7.83 18.22
N CYS A 74 11.09 8.28 17.26
CA CYS A 74 10.48 9.61 17.30
C CYS A 74 9.06 9.59 17.88
N ARG A 75 8.73 10.60 18.68
CA ARG A 75 7.34 10.92 19.04
C ARG A 75 6.71 11.69 17.88
N SER A 76 5.71 11.10 17.24
CA SER A 76 5.07 11.67 16.05
C SER A 76 3.60 11.26 15.95
N TRP A 77 2.85 11.96 15.09
CA TRP A 77 1.46 11.65 14.76
C TRP A 77 1.29 10.30 14.02
N TYR A 78 2.38 9.72 13.53
CA TYR A 78 2.37 8.49 12.74
C TYR A 78 2.38 7.21 13.58
N ARG A 79 2.51 7.35 14.90
CA ARG A 79 2.71 6.27 15.86
C ARG A 79 1.56 6.25 16.88
N ALA A 80 0.95 5.10 17.07
CA ALA A 80 -0.05 4.87 18.09
C ALA A 80 0.58 4.76 19.49
N ALA A 81 -0.25 4.85 20.54
CA ALA A 81 0.21 4.76 21.93
C ALA A 81 0.86 3.41 22.27
N ASP A 82 0.46 2.33 21.60
CA ASP A 82 1.06 0.99 21.69
C ASP A 82 2.42 0.89 20.97
N GLY A 83 2.87 1.98 20.36
CA GLY A 83 4.13 2.07 19.65
C GLY A 83 4.08 1.69 18.18
N ARG A 84 2.94 1.22 17.66
CA ARG A 84 2.78 0.84 16.25
C ARG A 84 2.81 2.05 15.33
N ILE A 85 3.66 2.01 14.31
CA ILE A 85 3.67 3.00 13.22
C ILE A 85 2.70 2.51 12.14
N PHE A 86 1.72 3.33 11.77
CA PHE A 86 0.62 2.90 10.90
C PHE A 86 0.47 3.73 9.62
N ALA A 87 1.08 4.91 9.56
CA ALA A 87 0.88 5.83 8.44
C ALA A 87 1.95 5.68 7.35
N LEU A 88 3.19 5.42 7.73
CA LEU A 88 4.34 5.68 6.87
C LEU A 88 4.85 4.44 6.13
N TRP A 89 5.43 4.66 4.95
CA TRP A 89 6.27 3.68 4.26
C TRP A 89 7.69 3.66 4.88
N PRO A 90 8.28 2.47 5.16
CA PRO A 90 9.57 2.35 5.85
C PRO A 90 10.81 2.61 4.98
N GLY A 91 10.66 2.67 3.66
CA GLY A 91 11.79 2.71 2.71
C GLY A 91 11.92 4.02 1.94
N PHE A 92 12.78 4.02 0.93
CA PHE A 92 12.94 5.15 0.03
C PHE A 92 11.77 5.28 -0.95
N THR A 93 11.50 6.50 -1.43
CA THR A 93 10.43 6.76 -2.40
C THR A 93 10.55 5.93 -3.68
N ARG A 94 11.77 5.72 -4.18
CA ARG A 94 12.01 4.87 -5.36
C ARG A 94 11.59 3.42 -5.11
N GLU A 95 11.85 2.91 -3.92
CA GLU A 95 11.45 1.56 -3.51
C GLU A 95 9.92 1.43 -3.47
N TYR A 96 9.22 2.43 -2.90
CA TYR A 96 7.76 2.48 -2.91
C TYR A 96 7.20 2.46 -4.34
N VAL A 97 7.72 3.31 -5.22
CA VAL A 97 7.28 3.39 -6.63
C VAL A 97 7.48 2.03 -7.33
N GLN A 98 8.61 1.37 -7.10
CA GLN A 98 8.88 0.04 -7.66
C GLN A 98 7.93 -1.02 -7.09
N ALA A 99 7.68 -1.00 -5.78
CA ALA A 99 6.77 -1.94 -5.12
C ALA A 99 5.33 -1.82 -5.64
N VAL A 100 4.84 -0.59 -5.85
CA VAL A 100 3.50 -0.36 -6.43
C VAL A 100 3.44 -0.79 -7.90
N ARG A 101 4.45 -0.44 -8.70
CA ARG A 101 4.49 -0.82 -10.12
C ARG A 101 4.65 -2.33 -10.34
N GLY A 102 5.34 -3.00 -9.42
CA GLY A 102 5.60 -4.44 -9.45
C GLY A 102 4.48 -5.33 -8.93
N GLN A 103 3.31 -4.79 -8.56
CA GLN A 103 2.18 -5.63 -8.13
C GLN A 103 1.68 -6.52 -9.28
N HIS A 104 1.40 -7.78 -8.95
CA HIS A 104 0.98 -8.79 -9.92
C HIS A 104 -0.49 -9.17 -9.72
N PHE A 105 -1.25 -9.32 -10.81
CA PHE A 105 -2.67 -9.68 -10.73
C PHE A 105 -2.94 -11.04 -10.09
N ALA A 106 -1.96 -11.93 -9.99
CA ALA A 106 -2.08 -13.21 -9.26
C ALA A 106 -2.37 -13.03 -7.75
N GLN A 107 -2.06 -11.85 -7.20
CA GLN A 107 -2.31 -11.47 -5.81
C GLN A 107 -3.78 -11.07 -5.53
N PHE A 108 -4.59 -10.99 -6.58
CA PHE A 108 -5.96 -10.50 -6.54
C PHE A 108 -6.93 -11.56 -7.05
N ASP A 109 -8.14 -11.52 -6.51
CA ASP A 109 -9.29 -12.24 -7.03
C ASP A 109 -10.10 -11.30 -7.91
N PHE A 110 -10.67 -11.86 -8.98
CA PHE A 110 -11.49 -11.17 -9.96
C PHE A 110 -12.83 -11.90 -10.05
N GLY A 111 -13.93 -11.14 -10.08
CA GLY A 111 -15.28 -11.68 -10.28
C GLY A 111 -16.27 -10.63 -10.71
#